data_AF-A0A952PUR0-F1
#
_entry.id   AF-A0A952PUR0-F1
#
_cell.length_a   1.000
_cell.length_b   1.000
_cell.length_c   1.000
_cell.angle_alpha   90.00
_cell.angle_beta   90.00
_cell.angle_gamma   90.00
#
_symmetry.space_group_name_H-M   'P 1'
#
loop_
_entity.id
_entity.type
_entity.pdbx_description
1 polymer ?
#
loop_
_entity_poly.entity_id
_entity_poly.type
_entity_poly.pdbx_seq_one_letter_code
_entity_poly.pdbx_strand_id
1 'polypeptide(L)'
;MRKEYSKPLNEFLNSFAKQHRDLNAVDSPKLEESFRTTIDIAYRSLGRLAFRSQRVLNAAVFDATMVGIAERLKRGDVHNLEQIKQAHDALLSNPDFTKLYTGSTTDEKNVAERVKLAIAAFEGIE
;
A
#
# COMPACT_ATOMS: atom_id res chain seq x y z
N MET A 1 -10.45 -11.48 -3.19
CA MET A 1 -10.85 -11.12 -4.57
C MET A 1 -10.30 -9.73 -4.86
N ARG A 2 -9.23 -9.60 -5.65
CA ARG A 2 -8.80 -8.28 -6.15
C ARG A 2 -9.82 -7.89 -7.21
N LYS A 3 -10.65 -6.87 -6.95
CA LYS A 3 -11.43 -6.25 -8.02
C LYS A 3 -10.42 -5.72 -9.04
N GLU A 4 -10.62 -6.00 -10.32
CA GLU A 4 -9.79 -5.40 -11.37
C GLU A 4 -9.98 -3.88 -11.29
N TYR A 5 -8.89 -3.18 -10.99
CA TYR A 5 -8.87 -1.74 -11.01
C TYR A 5 -9.12 -1.27 -12.44
N SER A 6 -9.97 -0.26 -12.63
CA SER A 6 -10.18 0.40 -13.92
C SER A 6 -10.03 1.90 -13.78
N LYS A 7 -9.48 2.55 -14.81
CA LYS A 7 -9.47 4.00 -14.91
C LYS A 7 -10.90 4.56 -15.04
N PRO A 8 -11.11 5.80 -14.58
CA PRO A 8 -10.15 6.64 -13.86
C PRO A 8 -10.16 6.36 -12.33
N LEU A 9 -9.00 6.52 -11.66
CA LEU A 9 -8.81 6.13 -10.24
C LEU A 9 -9.83 6.77 -9.29
N ASN A 10 -10.12 8.05 -9.50
CA ASN A 10 -11.11 8.79 -8.74
C ASN A 10 -12.51 8.16 -8.86
N GLU A 11 -12.96 7.79 -10.06
CA GLU A 11 -14.27 7.19 -10.26
C GLU A 11 -14.34 5.80 -9.68
N PHE A 12 -13.27 5.00 -9.79
CA PHE A 12 -13.20 3.70 -9.13
C PHE A 12 -13.36 3.82 -7.60
N LEU A 13 -12.59 4.72 -6.98
CA LEU A 13 -12.67 4.97 -5.53
C LEU A 13 -14.03 5.54 -5.11
N ASN A 14 -14.55 6.51 -5.87
CA ASN A 14 -15.86 7.11 -5.60
C ASN A 14 -17.00 6.08 -5.74
N SER A 15 -16.91 5.19 -6.72
CA SER A 15 -17.91 4.14 -6.94
C SER A 15 -17.89 3.13 -5.80
N PHE A 16 -16.70 2.70 -5.35
CA PHE A 16 -16.56 1.84 -4.19
C PHE A 16 -17.13 2.51 -2.93
N ALA A 17 -16.73 3.75 -2.66
CA ALA A 17 -17.21 4.51 -1.50
C ALA A 17 -18.73 4.74 -1.54
N LYS A 18 -19.29 5.00 -2.72
CA LYS A 18 -20.74 5.14 -2.91
C LYS A 18 -21.48 3.81 -2.69
N GLN A 19 -20.94 2.72 -3.20
CA GLN A 19 -21.50 1.37 -3.03
C GLN A 19 -21.50 0.92 -1.57
N HIS A 20 -20.46 1.30 -0.82
CA HIS A 20 -20.24 0.87 0.57
C HIS A 20 -20.41 2.01 1.57
N ARG A 21 -21.16 3.07 1.23
CA ARG A 21 -21.27 4.32 2.00
C ARG A 21 -21.73 4.09 3.44
N ASP A 22 -22.72 3.23 3.62
CA ASP A 22 -23.31 2.94 4.92
C ASP A 22 -22.61 1.78 5.64
N LEU A 23 -21.53 1.25 5.05
CA LEU A 23 -20.72 0.14 5.55
C LEU A 23 -21.49 -1.17 5.80
N ASN A 24 -22.78 -1.25 5.47
CA ASN A 24 -23.62 -2.43 5.70
C ASN A 24 -23.16 -3.70 4.97
N ALA A 25 -22.45 -3.56 3.86
CA ALA A 25 -21.95 -4.66 3.03
C ALA A 25 -20.44 -4.94 3.23
N VAL A 26 -19.79 -4.28 4.20
CA VAL A 26 -18.39 -4.47 4.55
C VAL A 26 -18.24 -4.63 6.05
N ASP A 27 -17.28 -5.42 6.48
CA ASP A 27 -16.96 -5.55 7.89
C ASP A 27 -16.16 -4.31 8.33
N SER A 28 -16.87 -3.27 8.77
CA SER A 28 -16.28 -1.99 9.17
C SER A 28 -15.21 -2.14 10.26
N PRO A 29 -15.47 -2.88 11.37
CA PRO A 29 -14.44 -3.14 12.38
C PRO A 29 -13.17 -3.75 11.78
N LYS A 30 -13.33 -4.71 10.86
CA LYS A 30 -12.18 -5.36 10.20
C LYS A 30 -11.41 -4.42 9.27
N LEU A 31 -12.11 -3.52 8.56
CA LEU A 31 -11.45 -2.49 7.74
C LEU A 31 -10.65 -1.52 8.62
N GLU A 32 -11.24 -1.08 9.73
CA GLU A 32 -10.56 -0.21 10.70
C GLU A 32 -9.33 -0.89 11.28
N GLU A 33 -9.48 -2.12 11.78
CA GLU A 33 -8.38 -2.91 12.34
C GLU A 33 -7.26 -3.10 11.32
N SER A 34 -7.61 -3.52 10.09
CA SER A 34 -6.62 -3.69 9.03
C SER A 34 -5.86 -2.40 8.74
N PHE A 35 -6.55 -1.26 8.67
CA PHE A 35 -5.90 0.03 8.44
C PHE A 35 -5.01 0.44 9.61
N ARG A 36 -5.53 0.37 10.84
CA ARG A 36 -4.83 0.78 12.07
C ARG A 36 -3.58 -0.04 12.31
N THR A 37 -3.66 -1.36 12.19
CA THR A 37 -2.49 -2.23 12.37
C THR A 37 -1.44 -1.98 11.29
N THR A 38 -1.87 -1.81 10.04
CA THR A 38 -0.94 -1.53 8.92
C THR A 38 -0.22 -0.20 9.11
N ILE A 39 -0.94 0.88 9.44
CA ILE A 39 -0.34 2.21 9.61
C ILE A 39 0.56 2.27 10.86
N ASP A 40 0.21 1.55 11.93
CA ASP A 40 1.06 1.42 13.12
C ASP A 40 2.39 0.74 12.78
N ILE A 41 2.35 -0.40 12.07
CA ILE A 41 3.55 -1.09 11.62
C ILE A 41 4.39 -0.20 10.70
N ALA A 42 3.77 0.48 9.74
CA ALA A 42 4.48 1.41 8.85
C ALA A 42 5.14 2.55 9.66
N TYR A 43 4.44 3.13 10.63
CA TYR A 43 4.98 4.21 11.46
C TYR A 43 6.13 3.73 12.37
N ARG A 44 5.98 2.57 13.03
CA ARG A 44 7.00 2.04 13.93
C ARG A 44 8.26 1.59 13.22
N SER A 45 8.15 1.11 11.97
CA SER A 45 9.29 0.64 11.17
C SER A 45 9.95 1.76 10.35
N LEU A 46 9.16 2.62 9.69
CA LEU A 46 9.65 3.61 8.73
C LEU A 46 9.61 5.05 9.26
N GLY A 47 8.89 5.29 10.36
CA GLY A 47 8.77 6.60 10.97
C GLY A 47 8.04 7.62 10.09
N ARG A 48 8.38 8.91 10.28
CA ARG A 48 7.71 10.04 9.60
C ARG A 48 8.00 10.13 8.10
N LEU A 49 8.95 9.34 7.60
CA LEU A 49 9.39 9.35 6.20
C LEU A 49 8.79 8.19 5.38
N ALA A 50 7.95 7.34 6.00
CA ALA A 50 7.36 6.13 5.42
C ALA A 50 6.80 6.25 4.01
N PHE A 51 6.30 7.43 3.63
CA PHE A 51 5.58 7.64 2.38
C PHE A 51 6.17 8.78 1.54
N ARG A 52 7.39 9.19 1.87
CA ARG A 52 8.11 10.25 1.15
C ARG A 52 9.13 9.60 0.23
N SER A 53 8.96 9.77 -1.08
CA SER A 53 9.98 9.35 -2.05
C SER A 53 11.20 10.27 -2.02
N GLN A 54 11.04 11.51 -1.53
CA GLN A 54 12.11 12.49 -1.30
C GLN A 54 11.69 13.44 -0.15
N ARG A 55 11.30 14.69 -0.48
CA ARG A 55 10.86 15.71 0.50
C ARG A 55 9.35 15.76 0.69
N VAL A 56 8.57 15.23 -0.24
CA VAL A 56 7.09 15.37 -0.26
C VAL A 56 6.44 14.00 -0.12
N LEU A 57 5.26 13.97 0.50
CA LEU A 57 4.39 12.80 0.54
C LEU A 57 4.02 12.39 -0.89
N ASN A 58 4.20 11.11 -1.24
CA ASN A 58 3.76 10.57 -2.51
C ASN A 58 2.60 9.59 -2.28
N ALA A 59 1.40 9.94 -2.77
CA ALA A 59 0.21 9.11 -2.59
C ALA A 59 0.33 7.72 -3.24
N ALA A 60 1.01 7.59 -4.38
CA ALA A 60 1.20 6.29 -5.03
C ALA A 60 2.17 5.39 -4.23
N VAL A 61 3.18 5.99 -3.58
CA VAL A 61 4.04 5.27 -2.62
C VAL A 61 3.25 4.87 -1.38
N PHE A 62 2.46 5.80 -0.82
CA PHE A 62 1.57 5.50 0.31
C PHE A 62 0.67 4.30 0.01
N ASP A 63 -0.09 4.35 -1.09
CA ASP A 63 -1.02 3.28 -1.47
C ASP A 63 -0.29 1.93 -1.60
N ALA A 64 0.83 1.90 -2.32
CA ALA A 64 1.57 0.67 -2.56
C ALA A 64 2.18 0.09 -1.28
N THR A 65 2.80 0.95 -0.45
CA THR A 65 3.40 0.53 0.83
C THR A 65 2.33 0.02 1.80
N MET A 66 1.20 0.72 1.93
CA MET A 66 0.10 0.28 2.80
C MET A 66 -0.47 -1.07 2.35
N VAL A 67 -0.71 -1.27 1.05
CA VAL A 67 -1.19 -2.57 0.54
C VAL A 67 -0.14 -3.66 0.76
N GLY A 68 1.14 -3.39 0.49
CA GLY A 68 2.21 -4.36 0.69
C GLY A 68 2.34 -4.84 2.14
N ILE A 69 2.36 -3.91 3.11
CA ILE A 69 2.40 -4.24 4.54
C ILE A 69 1.13 -4.96 4.97
N ALA A 70 -0.05 -4.50 4.55
CA ALA A 70 -1.32 -5.15 4.89
C ALA A 70 -1.38 -6.60 4.38
N GLU A 71 -0.89 -6.86 3.16
CA GLU A 71 -0.80 -8.22 2.61
C GLU A 71 0.20 -9.09 3.39
N ARG A 72 1.33 -8.52 3.84
CA ARG A 72 2.26 -9.23 4.71
C ARG A 72 1.62 -9.59 6.06
N LEU A 73 0.86 -8.67 6.66
CA LEU A 73 0.21 -8.91 7.96
C LEU A 73 -0.87 -10.01 7.92
N LYS A 74 -1.43 -10.32 6.74
CA LYS A 74 -2.34 -11.48 6.60
C LYS A 74 -1.65 -12.83 6.86
N ARG A 75 -0.30 -12.87 6.83
CA ARG A 75 0.48 -14.08 7.11
C ARG A 75 0.80 -14.27 8.59
N GLY A 76 0.44 -13.31 9.42
CA GLY A 76 0.77 -13.26 10.84
C GLY A 76 1.52 -11.98 11.19
N ASP A 77 1.86 -11.87 12.47
CA ASP A 77 2.57 -10.71 13.00
C ASP A 77 3.94 -10.54 12.33
N VAL A 78 4.47 -9.32 12.43
CA VAL A 78 5.83 -8.98 12.03
C VAL A 78 6.65 -8.79 13.30
N HIS A 79 7.64 -9.64 13.50
CA HIS A 79 8.50 -9.58 14.69
C HIS A 79 9.73 -8.70 14.47
N ASN A 80 10.18 -8.54 13.21
CA ASN A 80 11.35 -7.75 12.87
C ASN A 80 11.00 -6.50 12.04
N LEU A 81 10.80 -5.37 12.72
CA LEU A 81 10.50 -4.09 12.08
C LEU A 81 11.65 -3.56 11.19
N GLU A 82 12.89 -3.97 11.44
CA GLU A 82 14.03 -3.55 10.61
C GLU A 82 13.97 -4.19 9.23
N GLN A 83 13.43 -5.41 9.10
CA GLN A 83 13.22 -6.04 7.78
C GLN A 83 12.21 -5.26 6.93
N ILE A 84 11.17 -4.67 7.55
CA ILE A 84 10.22 -3.79 6.84
C ILE A 84 10.95 -2.58 6.29
N LYS A 85 11.82 -1.97 7.09
CA LYS A 85 12.61 -0.81 6.68
C LYS A 85 13.56 -1.15 5.54
N GLN A 86 14.32 -2.23 5.65
CA GLN A 86 15.24 -2.68 4.60
C GLN A 86 14.52 -2.99 3.28
N ALA A 87 13.39 -3.71 3.36
CA ALA A 87 12.57 -4.00 2.19
C ALA A 87 12.00 -2.73 1.54
N HIS A 88 11.55 -1.78 2.35
CA HIS A 88 11.05 -0.50 1.89
C HIS A 88 12.13 0.35 1.21
N ASP A 89 13.32 0.45 1.81
CA ASP A 89 14.45 1.20 1.24
C ASP A 89 14.94 0.57 -0.07
N ALA A 90 14.96 -0.77 -0.14
CA ALA A 90 15.25 -1.51 -1.38
C ALA A 90 14.17 -1.25 -2.45
N LEU A 91 12.89 -1.23 -2.07
CA LEU A 91 11.78 -0.94 -2.97
C LEU A 91 11.87 0.49 -3.53
N LEU A 92 12.16 1.49 -2.69
CA LEU A 92 12.33 2.88 -3.15
C LEU A 92 13.58 3.08 -4.01
N SER A 93 14.62 2.28 -3.78
CA SER A 93 15.84 2.28 -4.60
C SER A 93 15.69 1.51 -5.91
N ASN A 94 14.59 0.77 -6.10
CA ASN A 94 14.31 0.05 -7.33
C ASN A 94 13.92 1.05 -8.46
N PRO A 95 14.69 1.13 -9.56
CA PRO A 95 14.39 2.04 -10.66
C PRO A 95 13.05 1.78 -11.32
N ASP A 96 12.61 0.52 -11.38
CA ASP A 96 11.33 0.17 -11.98
C ASP A 96 10.18 0.60 -11.08
N PHE A 97 10.30 0.42 -9.77
CA PHE A 97 9.32 0.98 -8.84
C PHE A 97 9.26 2.51 -8.91
N THR A 98 10.42 3.16 -9.03
CA THR A 98 10.52 4.63 -9.15
C THR A 98 9.74 5.17 -10.35
N LYS A 99 9.82 4.50 -11.51
CA LYS A 99 9.05 4.90 -12.70
C LYS A 99 7.54 4.83 -12.48
N LEU A 100 7.07 3.88 -11.67
CA LEU A 100 5.63 3.64 -11.46
C LEU A 100 4.96 4.71 -10.57
N TYR A 101 5.71 5.35 -9.66
CA TYR A 101 5.18 6.43 -8.81
C TYR A 101 5.54 7.85 -9.29
N THR A 102 6.45 7.97 -10.26
CA THR A 102 6.81 9.26 -10.90
C THR A 102 6.13 9.49 -12.25
N GLY A 103 5.69 8.42 -12.92
CA GLY A 103 4.94 8.48 -14.17
C GLY A 103 3.42 8.70 -13.98
N SER A 104 2.60 8.15 -14.87
CA SER A 104 1.14 8.20 -14.75
C SER A 104 0.67 7.34 -13.57
N THR A 105 0.54 7.93 -12.39
CA THR A 105 0.23 7.23 -11.13
C THR A 105 -1.20 6.74 -11.03
N THR A 106 -2.06 7.11 -11.97
CA THR A 106 -3.43 6.60 -12.13
C THR A 106 -3.54 5.60 -13.28
N ASP A 107 -2.41 5.22 -13.91
CA ASP A 107 -2.41 4.18 -14.93
C ASP A 107 -2.70 2.80 -14.38
N GLU A 108 -3.62 2.04 -15.00
CA GLU A 108 -3.98 0.68 -14.55
C GLU A 108 -2.76 -0.22 -14.44
N LYS A 109 -1.89 -0.21 -15.45
CA LYS A 109 -0.66 -1.01 -15.43
C LYS A 109 0.28 -0.50 -14.36
N ASN A 110 0.40 0.82 -14.19
CA ASN A 110 1.28 1.38 -13.15
C ASN A 110 0.77 1.10 -11.74
N VAL A 111 -0.54 1.16 -11.51
CA VAL A 111 -1.19 0.81 -10.24
C VAL A 111 -0.99 -0.67 -9.94
N ALA A 112 -1.30 -1.55 -10.90
CA ALA A 112 -1.16 -2.99 -10.73
C ALA A 112 0.30 -3.39 -10.46
N GLU A 113 1.25 -2.91 -11.26
CA GLU A 113 2.66 -3.26 -11.10
C GLU A 113 3.27 -2.65 -9.84
N ARG A 114 2.93 -1.42 -9.43
CA ARG A 114 3.48 -0.86 -8.19
C ARG A 114 3.01 -1.65 -6.96
N VAL A 115 1.73 -2.05 -6.95
CA VAL A 115 1.17 -2.85 -5.87
C VAL A 115 1.81 -4.23 -5.85
N LYS A 116 2.01 -4.86 -7.00
CA LYS A 116 2.69 -6.15 -7.11
C LYS A 116 4.12 -6.09 -6.60
N LEU A 117 4.91 -5.09 -7.00
CA LEU A 117 6.28 -4.92 -6.52
C LEU A 117 6.33 -4.68 -5.01
N ALA A 118 5.43 -3.86 -4.46
CA ALA A 118 5.36 -3.63 -3.03
C ALA A 118 5.02 -4.91 -2.24
N ILE A 119 4.07 -5.72 -2.72
CA ILE A 119 3.73 -7.00 -2.08
C ILE A 119 4.93 -7.95 -2.10
N ALA A 120 5.59 -8.09 -3.25
CA ALA A 120 6.77 -8.93 -3.37
C ALA A 120 7.90 -8.49 -2.43
N ALA A 121 8.06 -7.18 -2.22
CA ALA A 121 9.09 -6.63 -1.34
C ALA A 121 8.90 -7.04 0.14
N PHE A 122 7.65 -7.11 0.62
CA PHE A 122 7.36 -7.43 2.02
C PHE A 122 7.02 -8.90 2.27
N GLU A 123 6.89 -9.72 1.22
CA GLU A 123 6.33 -11.08 1.28
C GLU A 123 7.07 -12.03 2.23
N GLY A 124 8.40 -11.94 2.28
CA GLY A 124 9.29 -12.84 3.01
C GLY A 124 9.74 -12.36 4.39
N ILE A 125 9.11 -11.31 4.93
CA ILE A 125 9.45 -10.76 6.25
C ILE A 125 8.92 -11.69 7.35
N GLU A 126 9.55 -11.72 8.52
CA GLU A 126 9.10 -12.48 9.70
C GLU A 126 8.69 -11.58 10.87
#